data_AF-A0AAD2JNG7-F1
#
_entry.id   AF-A0AAD2JNG7-F1
#
_cell.length_a   1.000
_cell.length_b   1.000
_cell.length_c   1.000
_cell.angle_alpha   90.00
_cell.angle_beta   90.00
_cell.angle_gamma   90.00
#
_symmetry.space_group_name_H-M   'P 1'
#
loop_
_entity.id
_entity.type
_entity.pdbx_description
1 polymer ?
#
loop_
_entity_poly.entity_id
_entity_poly.type
_entity_poly.pdbx_seq_one_letter_code
_entity_poly.pdbx_strand_id
1 'polypeptide(L)'
;MLAFAILDRVAHGLVRILPTVWSDRIRYNASDLTVFVPKTQAIKTKPRMTMVEAVFATMLFDLALFGTDNFFINFIIRAFTKFQNSWDKSFASPEEAEKEITDFCERLQIQQEPWIWEKPITEYKCLNDFFSRRYTNPPPMGESVIISPACSTITVHGDNEEFTRLVVKGCDYALKDVGLFPTEDLDAYSKNHVFLGYLSPKDYHRFHAPFSGKCIHCSMEDAEVDSASVKFFGGRFNILNKNKRLIVVLEDKQKRRVAMVIIGGIGVNTIEYDSTIQDKWVEKGTDLGTFRAGGSAFCLFSNTPLSIDSKLLQAKTEDGEDLPMELLFGENLANFAS
;
A
#
# COMPACT_ATOMS: atom_id res chain seq x y z
N MET A 1 25.04 -8.84 6.70
CA MET A 1 25.58 -7.46 6.68
C MET A 1 26.60 -7.17 5.57
N LEU A 2 27.73 -7.89 5.44
CA LEU A 2 28.79 -7.55 4.48
C LEU A 2 28.34 -7.55 3.00
N ALA A 3 27.55 -8.55 2.58
CA ALA A 3 27.04 -8.65 1.22
C ALA A 3 26.10 -7.49 0.83
N PHE A 4 25.29 -6.98 1.76
CA PHE A 4 24.37 -5.87 1.52
C PHE A 4 25.09 -4.51 1.50
N ALA A 5 26.08 -4.29 2.36
CA ALA A 5 26.92 -3.09 2.31
C ALA A 5 27.72 -3.03 1.00
N ILE A 6 28.14 -4.18 0.47
CA ILE A 6 28.74 -4.30 -0.85
C ILE A 6 27.70 -3.98 -1.94
N LEU A 7 26.50 -4.55 -1.86
CA LEU A 7 25.41 -4.28 -2.80
C LEU A 7 25.01 -2.80 -2.84
N ASP A 8 24.97 -2.12 -1.69
CA ASP A 8 24.59 -0.71 -1.60
C ASP A 8 25.65 0.21 -2.19
N ARG A 9 26.94 -0.10 -1.97
CA ARG A 9 28.04 0.57 -2.69
C ARG A 9 27.98 0.34 -4.20
N VAL A 10 27.63 -0.87 -4.62
CA VAL A 10 27.42 -1.20 -6.05
C VAL A 10 26.23 -0.44 -6.62
N ALA A 11 25.12 -0.32 -5.89
CA ALA A 11 23.93 0.43 -6.27
C ALA A 11 24.25 1.93 -6.44
N HIS A 12 24.99 2.52 -5.52
CA HIS A 12 25.49 3.89 -5.66
C HIS A 12 26.42 4.07 -6.87
N GLY A 13 27.26 3.08 -7.16
CA GLY A 13 28.09 3.05 -8.37
C GLY A 13 27.25 3.01 -9.66
N LEU A 14 26.24 2.14 -9.70
CA LEU A 14 25.29 2.02 -10.81
C LEU A 14 24.56 3.34 -11.10
N VAL A 15 24.11 4.05 -10.07
CA VAL A 15 23.38 5.33 -10.23
C VAL A 15 24.23 6.45 -10.83
N ARG A 16 25.56 6.34 -10.76
CA ARG A 16 26.46 7.32 -11.39
C ARG A 16 26.63 7.09 -12.89
N ILE A 17 26.37 5.88 -13.38
CA ILE A 17 26.57 5.50 -14.79
C ILE A 17 25.26 5.36 -15.57
N LEU A 18 24.10 5.30 -14.90
CA LEU A 18 22.79 5.26 -15.54
C LEU A 18 22.44 6.61 -16.19
N PRO A 19 21.68 6.61 -17.31
CA PRO A 19 21.09 7.83 -17.87
C PRO A 19 20.35 8.67 -16.82
N THR A 20 20.39 10.00 -16.99
CA THR A 20 19.86 10.99 -16.03
C THR A 20 18.41 10.73 -15.64
N VAL A 21 17.56 10.39 -16.61
CA VAL A 21 16.14 10.06 -16.38
C VAL A 21 15.97 8.96 -15.32
N TRP A 22 16.81 7.93 -15.34
CA TRP A 22 16.75 6.83 -14.38
C TRP A 22 17.51 7.14 -13.10
N SER A 23 18.70 7.77 -13.19
CA SER A 23 19.47 8.12 -12.00
C SER A 23 18.73 9.11 -11.09
N ASP A 24 18.04 10.09 -11.68
CA ASP A 24 17.30 11.10 -10.93
C ASP A 24 16.06 10.50 -10.29
N ARG A 25 15.37 9.59 -10.99
CA ARG A 25 14.25 8.84 -10.42
C ARG A 25 14.69 7.90 -9.29
N ILE A 26 15.84 7.22 -9.42
CA ILE A 26 16.40 6.40 -8.34
C ILE A 26 16.72 7.26 -7.13
N ARG A 27 17.37 8.41 -7.34
CA ARG A 27 17.69 9.36 -6.25
C ARG A 27 16.43 9.90 -5.59
N TYR A 28 15.39 10.23 -6.37
CA TYR A 28 14.10 10.65 -5.85
C TYR A 28 13.42 9.53 -5.03
N ASN A 29 13.45 8.29 -5.51
CA ASN A 29 12.88 7.15 -4.78
C ASN A 29 13.62 6.84 -3.47
N ALA A 30 14.91 7.17 -3.42
CA ALA A 30 15.79 7.00 -2.26
C ALA A 30 15.96 8.28 -1.42
N SER A 31 15.32 9.40 -1.79
CA SER A 31 15.46 10.64 -1.04
C SER A 31 14.66 10.57 0.26
N ASP A 32 15.03 11.43 1.19
CA ASP A 32 14.18 11.71 2.35
C ASP A 32 12.82 12.21 1.85
N LEU A 33 11.75 11.69 2.46
CA LEU A 33 10.39 12.20 2.25
C LEU A 33 9.92 12.79 3.57
N THR A 34 9.55 14.07 3.52
CA THR A 34 8.82 14.71 4.61
C THR A 34 7.42 14.10 4.66
N VAL A 35 7.08 13.47 5.78
CA VAL A 35 5.74 12.92 6.02
C VAL A 35 5.21 13.50 7.31
N PHE A 36 3.90 13.68 7.37
CA PHE A 36 3.20 14.08 8.58
C PHE A 36 2.69 12.85 9.32
N VAL A 37 2.96 12.77 10.62
CA VAL A 37 2.44 11.69 11.49
C VAL A 37 1.45 12.32 12.48
N PRO A 38 0.12 12.14 12.32
CA PRO A 38 -0.86 12.87 13.14
C PRO A 38 -0.76 12.61 14.64
N LYS A 39 -0.30 11.42 15.04
CA LYS A 39 -0.14 11.04 16.44
C LYS A 39 1.04 11.72 17.13
N THR A 40 2.11 12.02 16.39
CA THR A 40 3.36 12.55 16.96
C THR A 40 3.69 13.96 16.48
N GLN A 41 2.91 14.52 15.53
CA GLN A 41 3.16 15.81 14.87
C GLN A 41 4.58 15.94 14.31
N ALA A 42 5.25 14.81 14.04
CA ALA A 42 6.61 14.78 13.54
C ALA A 42 6.61 15.08 12.02
N ILE A 43 7.55 15.93 11.58
CA ILE A 43 7.69 16.37 10.18
C ILE A 43 8.98 15.79 9.52
N LYS A 44 9.68 14.82 10.12
CA LYS A 44 10.85 14.21 9.45
C LYS A 44 10.93 12.70 9.65
N THR A 45 11.03 11.98 8.54
CA THR A 45 11.44 10.56 8.52
C THR A 45 12.55 10.32 7.50
N LYS A 46 13.48 9.42 7.85
CA LYS A 46 14.57 8.89 7.01
C LYS A 46 14.01 8.10 5.80
N PRO A 47 14.82 7.80 4.77
CA PRO A 47 14.34 7.25 3.52
C PRO A 47 13.58 5.93 3.73
N ARG A 48 12.45 5.78 3.04
CA ARG A 48 11.63 4.56 3.10
C ARG A 48 12.28 3.36 2.39
N MET A 49 13.37 3.57 1.66
CA MET A 49 14.10 2.54 0.92
C MET A 49 15.60 2.80 0.93
N THR A 50 16.37 1.72 1.00
CA THR A 50 17.80 1.72 0.71
C THR A 50 18.06 2.04 -0.77
N MET A 51 19.29 2.47 -1.10
CA MET A 51 19.64 2.76 -2.49
C MET A 51 19.61 1.51 -3.37
N VAL A 52 19.93 0.33 -2.82
CA VAL A 52 19.71 -0.95 -3.50
C VAL A 52 18.25 -1.13 -3.89
N GLU A 53 17.33 -0.94 -2.94
CA GLU A 53 15.89 -1.09 -3.20
C GLU A 53 15.40 -0.05 -4.20
N ALA A 54 15.92 1.19 -4.16
CA ALA A 54 15.56 2.23 -5.12
C ALA A 54 16.11 1.96 -6.53
N VAL A 55 17.35 1.48 -6.67
CA VAL A 55 17.92 1.03 -7.95
C VAL A 55 17.10 -0.13 -8.48
N PHE A 56 16.90 -1.15 -7.65
CA PHE A 56 16.19 -2.35 -8.01
C PHE A 56 14.76 -2.03 -8.44
N ALA A 57 14.02 -1.26 -7.63
CA ALA A 57 12.69 -0.81 -7.96
C ALA A 57 12.68 -0.01 -9.27
N THR A 58 13.50 1.04 -9.38
CA THR A 58 13.46 1.90 -10.58
C THR A 58 13.83 1.12 -11.84
N MET A 59 14.83 0.24 -11.78
CA MET A 59 15.17 -0.64 -12.91
C MET A 59 14.05 -1.65 -13.22
N LEU A 60 13.47 -2.28 -12.20
CA LEU A 60 12.34 -3.20 -12.35
C LEU A 60 11.10 -2.50 -12.97
N PHE A 61 10.88 -1.22 -12.68
CA PHE A 61 9.66 -0.50 -13.07
C PHE A 61 9.80 0.35 -14.33
N ASP A 62 10.94 1.00 -14.58
CA ASP A 62 11.16 1.80 -15.81
C ASP A 62 11.49 0.96 -17.04
N LEU A 63 12.01 -0.26 -16.85
CA LEU A 63 12.31 -1.16 -17.95
C LEU A 63 11.09 -1.91 -18.48
N ALA A 64 9.90 -1.66 -17.92
CA ALA A 64 8.62 -2.30 -18.28
C ALA A 64 8.77 -3.82 -18.44
N LEU A 65 8.66 -4.57 -17.34
CA LEU A 65 8.73 -6.04 -17.31
C LEU A 65 7.49 -6.71 -17.92
N PHE A 66 7.10 -6.23 -19.09
CA PHE A 66 6.15 -6.85 -19.97
C PHE A 66 6.97 -7.36 -21.14
N GLY A 67 7.07 -8.70 -21.26
CA GLY A 67 7.66 -9.41 -22.40
C GLY A 67 8.74 -8.66 -23.16
N THR A 68 9.98 -8.73 -22.69
CA THR A 68 11.13 -8.14 -23.39
C THR A 68 12.07 -9.25 -23.83
N ASP A 69 12.58 -9.20 -25.06
CA ASP A 69 13.66 -10.07 -25.53
C ASP A 69 15.03 -9.70 -24.93
N ASN A 70 15.09 -8.68 -24.06
CA ASN A 70 16.32 -8.22 -23.44
C ASN A 70 16.78 -9.17 -22.32
N PHE A 71 17.94 -9.77 -22.55
CA PHE A 71 18.55 -10.74 -21.63
C PHE A 71 18.77 -10.20 -20.20
N PHE A 72 19.25 -8.95 -20.06
CA PHE A 72 19.54 -8.36 -18.74
C PHE A 72 18.27 -8.13 -17.94
N ILE A 73 17.20 -7.72 -18.61
CA ILE A 73 15.89 -7.49 -18.01
C ILE A 73 15.30 -8.82 -17.52
N ASN A 74 15.35 -9.87 -18.34
CA ASN A 74 14.92 -11.22 -17.96
C ASN A 74 15.73 -11.80 -16.79
N PHE A 75 17.02 -11.49 -16.71
CA PHE A 75 17.84 -11.86 -15.55
C PHE A 75 17.35 -11.17 -14.26
N ILE A 76 17.05 -9.87 -14.32
CA ILE A 76 16.51 -9.11 -13.17
C ILE A 76 15.14 -9.64 -12.75
N ILE A 77 14.23 -9.92 -13.71
CA ILE A 77 12.94 -10.57 -13.42
C ILE A 77 13.16 -11.88 -12.67
N ARG A 78 14.00 -12.78 -13.19
CA ARG A 78 14.26 -14.08 -12.57
C ARG A 78 14.85 -13.95 -11.18
N ALA A 79 15.75 -12.98 -10.97
CA ALA A 79 16.30 -12.67 -9.66
C ALA A 79 15.20 -12.19 -8.70
N PHE A 80 14.28 -11.32 -9.17
CA PHE A 80 13.15 -10.84 -8.39
C PHE A 80 12.16 -11.95 -8.04
N THR A 81 11.73 -12.75 -9.01
CA THR A 81 10.80 -13.86 -8.81
C THR A 81 11.41 -14.87 -7.84
N LYS A 82 12.71 -15.15 -7.94
CA LYS A 82 13.40 -16.01 -6.97
C LYS A 82 13.43 -15.41 -5.56
N PHE A 83 13.61 -14.09 -5.44
CA PHE A 83 13.54 -13.38 -4.16
C PHE A 83 12.12 -13.41 -3.58
N GLN A 84 11.07 -13.18 -4.37
CA GLN A 84 9.69 -13.29 -3.90
C GLN A 84 9.34 -14.71 -3.48
N ASN A 85 9.68 -15.70 -4.31
CA ASN A 85 9.45 -17.11 -3.99
C ASN A 85 10.22 -17.56 -2.74
N SER A 86 11.32 -16.89 -2.36
CA SER A 86 12.03 -17.21 -1.13
C SER A 86 11.25 -16.80 0.13
N TRP A 87 10.26 -15.91 0.03
CA TRP A 87 9.45 -15.52 1.18
C TRP A 87 8.44 -16.60 1.58
N ASP A 88 8.03 -17.45 0.64
CA ASP A 88 7.17 -18.62 0.93
C ASP A 88 7.97 -19.87 1.32
N LYS A 89 9.31 -19.83 1.22
CA LYS A 89 10.15 -20.93 1.69
C LYS A 89 10.02 -21.03 3.21
N SER A 90 9.61 -22.20 3.69
CA SER A 90 9.56 -22.46 5.13
C SER A 90 10.95 -22.38 5.77
N PHE A 91 11.02 -21.80 6.95
CA PHE A 91 12.22 -21.85 7.79
C PHE A 91 12.47 -23.30 8.22
N ALA A 92 13.73 -23.72 8.23
CA ALA A 92 14.13 -25.07 8.61
C ALA A 92 14.13 -25.27 10.14
N SER A 93 14.28 -24.19 10.91
CA SER A 93 14.27 -24.24 12.37
C SER A 93 13.80 -22.91 13.01
N PRO A 94 13.43 -22.92 14.30
CA PRO A 94 13.14 -21.71 15.07
C PRO A 94 14.27 -20.66 15.04
N GLU A 95 15.52 -21.11 15.05
CA GLU A 95 16.69 -20.21 15.00
C GLU A 95 16.84 -19.53 13.63
N GLU A 96 16.49 -20.22 12.53
CA GLU A 96 16.42 -19.61 11.20
C GLU A 96 15.29 -18.57 11.15
N ALA A 97 14.12 -18.88 11.72
CA ALA A 97 13.02 -17.92 11.82
C ALA A 97 13.43 -16.67 12.62
N GLU A 98 14.06 -16.86 13.78
CA GLU A 98 14.57 -15.77 14.62
C GLU A 98 15.56 -14.90 13.87
N LYS A 99 16.56 -15.51 13.22
CA LYS A 99 17.57 -14.79 12.47
C LYS A 99 16.96 -14.02 11.29
N GLU A 100 16.20 -14.68 10.42
CA GLU A 100 15.70 -14.06 9.19
C GLU A 100 14.66 -12.96 9.47
N ILE A 101 13.79 -13.14 10.48
CA ILE A 101 12.82 -12.12 10.88
C ILE A 101 13.50 -10.96 11.61
N THR A 102 14.49 -11.22 12.46
CA THR A 102 15.27 -10.14 13.10
C THR A 102 16.02 -9.33 12.06
N ASP A 103 16.72 -9.99 11.12
CA ASP A 103 17.40 -9.35 9.99
C ASP A 103 16.40 -8.49 9.17
N PHE A 104 15.18 -9.00 8.97
CA PHE A 104 14.10 -8.29 8.27
C PHE A 104 13.63 -7.04 9.03
N CYS A 105 13.39 -7.17 10.34
CA CYS A 105 12.97 -6.08 11.21
C CYS A 105 14.02 -4.99 11.32
N GLU A 106 15.30 -5.35 11.51
CA GLU A 106 16.41 -4.40 11.56
C GLU A 106 16.54 -3.62 10.24
N ARG A 107 16.50 -4.34 9.12
CA ARG A 107 16.62 -3.72 7.79
C ARG A 107 15.50 -2.73 7.50
N LEU A 108 14.27 -3.06 7.87
CA LEU A 108 13.09 -2.24 7.60
C LEU A 108 12.69 -1.32 8.76
N GLN A 109 13.49 -1.33 9.84
CA GLN A 109 13.24 -0.56 11.06
C GLN A 109 11.86 -0.86 11.67
N ILE A 110 11.44 -2.12 11.63
CA ILE A 110 10.25 -2.60 12.30
C ILE A 110 10.55 -2.68 13.79
N GLN A 111 9.66 -2.13 14.61
CA GLN A 111 9.77 -2.19 16.06
C GLN A 111 9.77 -3.64 16.54
N GLN A 112 10.78 -4.00 17.34
CA GLN A 112 10.93 -5.34 17.93
C GLN A 112 10.46 -5.38 19.38
N GLU A 113 10.65 -4.28 20.13
CA GLU A 113 10.33 -4.22 21.57
C GLU A 113 9.43 -3.01 21.92
N PRO A 114 8.35 -3.20 22.71
CA PRO A 114 7.79 -4.50 23.09
C PRO A 114 7.26 -5.26 21.86
N TRP A 115 7.28 -6.60 21.91
CA TRP A 115 6.70 -7.44 20.88
C TRP A 115 5.17 -7.34 20.87
N ILE A 116 4.60 -6.78 19.80
CA ILE A 116 3.15 -6.48 19.68
C ILE A 116 2.39 -7.43 18.74
N TRP A 117 3.07 -8.44 18.20
CA TRP A 117 2.51 -9.36 17.21
C TRP A 117 2.00 -10.65 17.86
N GLU A 118 0.93 -11.21 17.31
CA GLU A 118 0.16 -12.33 17.89
C GLU A 118 1.01 -13.54 18.27
N LYS A 119 2.05 -13.83 17.49
CA LYS A 119 2.94 -14.98 17.67
C LYS A 119 4.37 -14.51 17.95
N PRO A 120 5.15 -15.23 18.77
CA PRO A 120 6.59 -14.99 18.89
C PRO A 120 7.30 -15.26 17.56
N ILE A 121 8.48 -14.66 17.38
CA ILE A 121 9.25 -14.74 16.12
C ILE A 121 9.47 -16.18 15.65
N THR A 122 9.73 -17.09 16.58
CA THR A 122 10.05 -18.50 16.33
C THR A 122 8.87 -19.34 15.83
N GLU A 123 7.63 -18.83 15.91
CA GLU A 123 6.42 -19.54 15.49
C GLU A 123 5.97 -19.22 14.06
N TYR A 124 6.56 -18.21 13.42
CA TYR A 124 6.28 -17.93 12.01
C TYR A 124 6.95 -18.98 11.13
N LYS A 125 6.22 -19.46 10.11
CA LYS A 125 6.69 -20.56 9.25
C LYS A 125 7.60 -20.09 8.13
N CYS A 126 7.44 -18.86 7.67
CA CYS A 126 8.22 -18.25 6.60
C CYS A 126 8.12 -16.71 6.70
N LEU A 127 8.91 -15.97 5.91
CA LEU A 127 8.85 -14.51 5.88
C LEU A 127 7.47 -14.00 5.45
N ASN A 128 6.75 -14.72 4.60
CA ASN A 128 5.41 -14.33 4.17
C ASN A 128 4.38 -14.45 5.30
N ASP A 129 4.50 -15.48 6.14
CA ASP A 129 3.68 -15.65 7.36
C ASP A 129 3.90 -14.44 8.29
N PHE A 130 5.17 -14.04 8.51
CA PHE A 130 5.50 -12.82 9.27
C PHE A 130 5.05 -11.53 8.60
N PHE A 131 5.10 -11.44 7.28
CA PHE A 131 4.62 -10.25 6.55
C PHE A 131 3.11 -10.03 6.76
N SER A 132 2.36 -11.12 6.83
CA SER A 132 0.92 -11.16 7.13
C SER A 132 0.57 -11.22 8.63
N ARG A 133 1.54 -10.93 9.51
CA ARG A 133 1.41 -10.93 10.99
C ARG A 133 0.16 -10.19 11.47
N ARG A 134 -0.40 -10.64 12.59
CA ARG A 134 -1.53 -10.02 13.30
C ARG A 134 -1.02 -9.29 14.54
N TYR A 135 -1.74 -8.26 14.99
CA TYR A 135 -1.53 -7.68 16.30
C TYR A 135 -2.02 -8.63 17.40
N THR A 136 -1.30 -8.74 18.51
CA THR A 136 -1.82 -9.37 19.74
C THR A 136 -3.00 -8.56 20.26
N ASN A 137 -2.81 -7.24 20.33
CA ASN A 137 -3.83 -6.26 20.67
C ASN A 137 -3.77 -5.15 19.62
N PRO A 138 -4.77 -5.01 18.73
CA PRO A 138 -4.77 -3.94 17.75
C PRO A 138 -4.79 -2.57 18.43
N PRO A 139 -4.26 -1.51 17.78
CA PRO A 139 -4.42 -0.14 18.25
C PRO A 139 -5.89 0.22 18.50
N PRO A 140 -6.20 1.12 19.44
CA PRO A 140 -7.57 1.58 19.65
C PRO A 140 -8.11 2.23 18.37
N MET A 141 -9.34 1.90 18.02
CA MET A 141 -10.00 2.49 16.85
C MET A 141 -10.34 3.96 17.11
N GLY A 142 -10.14 4.78 16.08
CA GLY A 142 -10.52 6.19 16.08
C GLY A 142 -12.03 6.40 16.16
N GLU A 143 -12.40 7.59 16.63
CA GLU A 143 -13.79 8.01 16.86
C GLU A 143 -14.54 8.36 15.57
N SER A 144 -13.81 8.70 14.51
CA SER A 144 -14.41 9.01 13.21
C SER A 144 -15.19 7.83 12.62
N VAL A 145 -16.19 8.14 11.79
CA VAL A 145 -17.01 7.13 11.11
C VAL A 145 -16.17 6.29 10.15
N ILE A 146 -15.22 6.92 9.44
CA ILE A 146 -14.29 6.28 8.52
C ILE A 146 -12.88 6.33 9.10
N ILE A 147 -12.26 5.17 9.29
CA ILE A 147 -10.89 5.01 9.79
C ILE A 147 -9.94 4.50 8.70
N SER A 148 -8.64 4.64 8.95
CA SER A 148 -7.60 4.06 8.09
C SER A 148 -7.71 2.53 8.11
N PRO A 149 -7.91 1.88 6.94
CA PRO A 149 -8.10 0.43 6.87
C PRO A 149 -6.79 -0.33 7.06
N ALA A 150 -5.64 0.32 6.93
CA ALA A 150 -4.33 -0.29 7.06
C ALA A 150 -3.26 0.71 7.52
N CYS A 151 -2.15 0.21 8.06
CA CYS A 151 -0.96 1.04 8.29
C CYS A 151 -0.37 1.45 6.94
N SER A 152 -0.33 2.75 6.63
CA SER A 152 0.04 3.22 5.29
C SER A 152 0.51 4.67 5.30
N THR A 153 1.13 5.08 4.19
CA THR A 153 1.22 6.50 3.83
C THR A 153 0.06 6.87 2.94
N ILE A 154 -0.74 7.85 3.36
CA ILE A 154 -1.94 8.30 2.68
C ILE A 154 -1.72 9.67 2.03
N THR A 155 -2.25 9.82 0.82
CA THR A 155 -2.52 11.11 0.18
C THR A 155 -4.02 11.28 0.05
N VAL A 156 -4.50 12.51 0.30
CA VAL A 156 -5.90 12.89 0.15
C VAL A 156 -6.02 13.73 -1.11
N HIS A 157 -6.91 13.34 -2.01
CA HIS A 157 -7.22 14.10 -3.21
C HIS A 157 -8.57 14.80 -3.01
N GLY A 158 -8.60 16.12 -3.21
CA GLY A 158 -9.73 17.00 -2.89
C GLY A 158 -10.84 17.01 -3.94
N ASP A 159 -12.05 17.39 -3.52
CA ASP A 159 -13.33 17.40 -4.26
C ASP A 159 -13.46 18.42 -5.42
N ASN A 160 -12.40 19.16 -5.75
CA ASN A 160 -12.48 20.38 -6.55
C ASN A 160 -12.44 20.18 -8.08
N GLU A 161 -12.35 18.95 -8.59
CA GLU A 161 -12.45 18.65 -10.01
C GLU A 161 -13.34 17.41 -10.19
N GLU A 162 -14.13 17.35 -11.26
CA GLU A 162 -14.73 16.08 -11.68
C GLU A 162 -13.59 15.07 -11.80
N PHE A 163 -13.49 14.11 -10.87
CA PHE A 163 -12.55 13.00 -10.94
C PHE A 163 -12.98 12.00 -12.02
N THR A 164 -13.44 12.48 -13.18
CA THR A 164 -13.53 11.71 -14.42
C THR A 164 -12.16 11.15 -14.79
N ARG A 165 -11.08 11.79 -14.30
CA ARG A 165 -9.68 11.38 -14.35
C ARG A 165 -9.05 11.63 -12.98
N LEU A 166 -8.96 10.62 -12.11
CA LEU A 166 -8.03 10.73 -10.97
C LEU A 166 -6.64 11.01 -11.52
N VAL A 167 -5.78 11.71 -10.79
CA VAL A 167 -4.36 11.83 -11.13
C VAL A 167 -3.54 11.16 -10.03
N VAL A 168 -3.67 9.83 -9.93
CA VAL A 168 -2.74 9.05 -9.12
C VAL A 168 -1.42 8.95 -9.89
N LYS A 169 -0.48 9.84 -9.53
CA LYS A 169 0.89 9.90 -10.06
C LYS A 169 1.00 10.27 -11.55
N GLY A 170 0.14 11.15 -12.05
CA GLY A 170 0.23 11.63 -13.44
C GLY A 170 -0.40 10.71 -14.49
N CYS A 171 -1.11 9.66 -14.07
CA CYS A 171 -1.96 8.85 -14.95
C CYS A 171 -3.38 9.39 -14.87
N ASP A 172 -4.10 9.46 -15.99
CA ASP A 172 -5.56 9.66 -16.00
C ASP A 172 -6.26 8.32 -15.69
N TYR A 173 -7.26 8.32 -14.80
CA TYR A 173 -8.06 7.14 -14.46
C TYR A 173 -9.55 7.39 -14.65
N ALA A 174 -10.22 6.59 -15.49
CA ALA A 174 -11.67 6.59 -15.52
C ALA A 174 -12.22 5.70 -14.40
N LEU A 175 -12.96 6.28 -13.45
CA LEU A 175 -13.49 5.57 -12.28
C LEU A 175 -14.37 4.37 -12.67
N LYS A 176 -15.08 4.48 -13.79
CA LYS A 176 -15.87 3.39 -14.39
C LYS A 176 -15.06 2.12 -14.66
N ASP A 177 -13.76 2.24 -14.91
CA ASP A 177 -12.89 1.11 -15.23
C ASP A 177 -12.31 0.45 -13.96
N VAL A 178 -12.50 1.08 -12.79
CA VAL A 178 -12.07 0.50 -11.50
C VAL A 178 -12.97 -0.66 -11.10
N GLY A 179 -14.22 -0.70 -11.57
CA GLY A 179 -15.20 -1.74 -11.18
C GLY A 179 -15.92 -1.42 -9.87
N LEU A 180 -16.10 -0.13 -9.53
CA LEU A 180 -16.88 0.24 -8.35
C LEU A 180 -18.36 -0.08 -8.57
N PHE A 181 -18.92 -0.88 -7.66
CA PHE A 181 -20.33 -1.22 -7.65
C PHE A 181 -21.05 -0.67 -6.41
N PRO A 182 -22.32 -0.26 -6.54
CA PRO A 182 -23.08 -0.29 -7.78
C PRO A 182 -22.78 0.94 -8.65
N THR A 183 -22.83 0.77 -9.97
CA THR A 183 -22.26 1.73 -10.94
C THR A 183 -23.04 3.05 -11.02
N GLU A 184 -24.29 3.10 -10.56
CA GLU A 184 -25.10 4.32 -10.49
C GLU A 184 -24.48 5.39 -9.59
N ASP A 185 -23.62 5.01 -8.64
CA ASP A 185 -22.95 5.94 -7.73
C ASP A 185 -21.59 6.43 -8.25
N LEU A 186 -21.15 6.03 -9.45
CA LEU A 186 -19.85 6.43 -9.99
C LEU A 186 -19.66 7.95 -10.04
N ASP A 187 -20.72 8.68 -10.40
CA ASP A 187 -20.71 10.15 -10.39
C ASP A 187 -20.47 10.70 -8.98
N ALA A 188 -21.16 10.15 -7.97
CA ALA A 188 -21.01 10.55 -6.59
C ALA A 188 -19.60 10.23 -6.04
N TYR A 189 -19.07 9.04 -6.33
CA TYR A 189 -17.70 8.69 -5.99
C TYR A 189 -16.67 9.62 -6.63
N SER A 190 -16.93 10.11 -7.84
CA SER A 190 -16.04 11.01 -8.59
C SER A 190 -16.06 12.48 -8.14
N LYS A 191 -16.95 12.84 -7.21
CA LYS A 191 -17.12 14.22 -6.71
C LYS A 191 -16.67 14.41 -5.26
N ASN A 192 -16.28 13.32 -4.60
CA ASN A 192 -15.88 13.34 -3.20
C ASN A 192 -14.38 13.11 -3.05
N HIS A 193 -13.88 13.35 -1.84
CA HIS A 193 -12.49 13.12 -1.49
C HIS A 193 -12.10 11.64 -1.67
N VAL A 194 -10.88 11.41 -2.18
CA VAL A 194 -10.31 10.08 -2.35
C VAL A 194 -9.08 9.93 -1.47
N PHE A 195 -9.02 8.85 -0.69
CA PHE A 195 -7.83 8.48 0.06
C PHE A 195 -7.06 7.42 -0.71
N LEU A 196 -5.80 7.68 -1.02
CA LEU A 196 -4.88 6.71 -1.60
C LEU A 196 -3.83 6.34 -0.55
N GLY A 197 -3.83 5.09 -0.09
CA GLY A 197 -2.87 4.57 0.86
C GLY A 197 -1.85 3.64 0.21
N TYR A 198 -0.56 3.85 0.45
CA TYR A 198 0.52 2.92 0.09
C TYR A 198 1.14 2.31 1.35
N LEU A 199 1.22 0.97 1.38
CA LEU A 199 1.84 0.24 2.47
C LEU A 199 3.29 -0.09 2.07
N SER A 200 4.23 0.45 2.83
CA SER A 200 5.65 0.13 2.75
C SER A 200 5.92 -1.26 3.32
N PRO A 201 6.97 -2.00 2.88
CA PRO A 201 7.29 -3.33 3.43
C PRO A 201 7.44 -3.43 4.96
N LYS A 202 7.70 -2.29 5.64
CA LYS A 202 7.76 -2.21 7.11
C LYS A 202 6.38 -2.24 7.78
N ASP A 203 5.35 -1.85 7.04
CA ASP A 203 4.01 -1.61 7.56
C ASP A 203 3.32 -2.95 7.89
N TYR A 204 2.18 -2.86 8.56
CA TYR A 204 1.30 -3.99 8.83
C TYR A 204 0.44 -4.24 7.58
N HIS A 205 0.59 -5.42 6.96
CA HIS A 205 0.01 -5.73 5.65
C HIS A 205 -1.30 -6.52 5.71
N ARG A 206 -2.14 -6.19 6.68
CA ARG A 206 -3.55 -6.58 6.69
C ARG A 206 -4.42 -5.34 6.49
N PHE A 207 -5.58 -5.55 5.91
CA PHE A 207 -6.54 -4.49 5.67
C PHE A 207 -7.86 -4.83 6.36
N HIS A 208 -8.48 -3.79 6.90
CA HIS A 208 -9.64 -3.88 7.77
C HIS A 208 -10.79 -3.05 7.23
N ALA A 209 -12.00 -3.33 7.71
CA ALA A 209 -13.19 -2.57 7.36
C ALA A 209 -13.03 -1.10 7.81
N PRO A 210 -13.02 -0.13 6.90
CA PRO A 210 -12.83 1.28 7.25
C PRO A 210 -14.07 1.88 7.94
N PHE A 211 -15.21 1.20 7.85
CA PHE A 211 -16.54 1.70 8.21
C PHE A 211 -17.47 0.52 8.56
N SER A 212 -18.45 0.73 9.44
CA SER A 212 -19.47 -0.30 9.74
C SER A 212 -20.60 -0.26 8.71
N GLY A 213 -20.89 -1.38 8.06
CA GLY A 213 -21.96 -1.46 7.07
C GLY A 213 -22.22 -2.86 6.57
N LYS A 214 -23.30 -3.04 5.81
CA LYS A 214 -23.55 -4.25 5.03
C LYS A 214 -22.58 -4.28 3.85
N CYS A 215 -21.84 -5.37 3.67
CA CYS A 215 -21.05 -5.59 2.47
C CYS A 215 -21.99 -5.91 1.30
N ILE A 216 -22.15 -4.96 0.39
CA ILE A 216 -23.02 -5.10 -0.78
C ILE A 216 -22.26 -5.61 -2.01
N HIS A 217 -20.93 -5.52 -1.99
CA HIS A 217 -20.07 -6.03 -3.06
C HIS A 217 -18.71 -6.43 -2.48
N CYS A 218 -18.25 -7.64 -2.80
CA CYS A 218 -16.94 -8.18 -2.45
C CYS A 218 -16.45 -9.09 -3.59
N SER A 219 -15.68 -8.54 -4.52
CA SER A 219 -15.23 -9.25 -5.72
C SER A 219 -13.75 -9.03 -5.97
N MET A 220 -13.07 -10.10 -6.39
CA MET A 220 -11.75 -10.00 -6.98
C MET A 220 -11.92 -9.67 -8.47
N GLU A 221 -11.40 -8.52 -8.89
CA GLU A 221 -11.25 -8.19 -10.29
C GLU A 221 -9.84 -8.61 -10.72
N ASP A 222 -9.79 -9.65 -11.56
CA ASP A 222 -8.52 -10.16 -12.09
C ASP A 222 -7.93 -9.22 -13.14
N ALA A 223 -6.61 -9.16 -13.18
CA ALA A 223 -5.88 -8.47 -14.24
C ALA A 223 -5.77 -9.35 -15.49
N GLU A 224 -5.93 -8.76 -16.67
CA GLU A 224 -5.58 -9.37 -17.95
C GLU A 224 -4.05 -9.43 -18.14
N VAL A 225 -3.34 -10.16 -17.26
CA VAL A 225 -1.94 -10.62 -17.42
C VAL A 225 -0.83 -9.76 -16.76
N ASP A 226 -1.05 -8.48 -16.41
CA ASP A 226 0.05 -7.58 -16.02
C ASP A 226 -0.24 -6.66 -14.81
N SER A 227 0.32 -6.94 -13.62
CA SER A 227 0.28 -6.02 -12.44
C SER A 227 1.50 -5.07 -12.40
N ALA A 228 1.37 -3.88 -11.82
CA ALA A 228 2.43 -2.87 -11.59
C ALA A 228 2.58 -2.47 -10.12
N SER A 229 3.74 -1.94 -9.70
CA SER A 229 3.87 -1.39 -8.34
C SER A 229 3.27 0.01 -8.21
N VAL A 230 2.50 0.22 -7.14
CA VAL A 230 1.83 1.49 -6.81
C VAL A 230 2.80 2.63 -6.54
N LYS A 231 4.06 2.35 -6.14
CA LYS A 231 5.00 3.40 -5.77
C LYS A 231 5.69 4.08 -6.97
N PHE A 232 5.86 3.41 -8.11
CA PHE A 232 6.95 3.74 -9.04
C PHE A 232 6.59 4.20 -10.45
N PHE A 233 5.31 4.19 -10.81
CA PHE A 233 4.90 4.65 -12.14
C PHE A 233 4.57 6.14 -12.11
N GLY A 234 5.47 6.95 -12.68
CA GLY A 234 5.27 8.36 -12.98
C GLY A 234 4.35 8.55 -14.18
N GLY A 235 3.11 8.08 -14.09
CA GLY A 235 2.03 8.49 -14.99
C GLY A 235 1.75 7.60 -16.20
N ARG A 236 2.44 6.45 -16.34
CA ARG A 236 2.31 5.56 -17.52
C ARG A 236 1.60 4.23 -17.28
N PHE A 237 1.35 3.85 -16.03
CA PHE A 237 0.69 2.59 -15.71
C PHE A 237 -0.43 2.82 -14.70
N ASN A 238 -1.65 2.47 -15.09
CA ASN A 238 -2.84 2.62 -14.28
C ASN A 238 -2.99 1.40 -13.36
N ILE A 239 -2.58 1.57 -12.10
CA ILE A 239 -2.64 0.54 -11.07
C ILE A 239 -4.08 0.21 -10.62
N LEU A 240 -5.06 1.07 -10.89
CA LEU A 240 -6.44 0.87 -10.42
C LEU A 240 -7.25 -0.04 -11.33
N ASN A 241 -6.89 -0.18 -12.60
CA ASN A 241 -7.61 -1.04 -13.54
C ASN A 241 -6.76 -2.18 -14.12
N LYS A 242 -5.43 -2.04 -14.15
CA LYS A 242 -4.55 -3.10 -14.69
C LYS A 242 -4.04 -4.08 -13.64
N ASN A 243 -4.02 -3.70 -12.37
CA ASN A 243 -3.60 -4.62 -11.32
C ASN A 243 -4.76 -5.52 -10.89
N LYS A 244 -4.40 -6.71 -10.41
CA LYS A 244 -5.30 -7.54 -9.62
C LYS A 244 -5.75 -6.74 -8.39
N ARG A 245 -7.05 -6.69 -8.17
CA ARG A 245 -7.63 -5.88 -7.11
C ARG A 245 -8.85 -6.53 -6.50
N LEU A 246 -9.02 -6.34 -5.19
CA LEU A 246 -10.23 -6.72 -4.48
C LEU A 246 -11.04 -5.45 -4.24
N ILE A 247 -12.32 -5.49 -4.58
CA ILE A 247 -13.26 -4.39 -4.37
C ILE A 247 -14.23 -4.80 -3.28
N VAL A 248 -14.27 -4.01 -2.21
CA VAL A 248 -15.19 -4.19 -1.09
C VAL A 248 -16.02 -2.92 -0.94
N VAL A 249 -17.36 -3.05 -0.98
CA VAL A 249 -18.26 -1.91 -0.80
C VAL A 249 -19.16 -2.15 0.40
N LEU A 250 -19.08 -1.24 1.37
CA LEU A 250 -19.84 -1.27 2.60
C LEU A 250 -20.91 -0.17 2.58
N GLU A 251 -22.16 -0.53 2.85
CA GLU A 251 -23.32 0.35 2.86
C GLU A 251 -23.98 0.36 4.24
N ASP A 252 -24.25 1.54 4.79
CA ASP A 252 -25.03 1.63 6.03
C ASP A 252 -26.55 1.75 5.82
N LYS A 253 -27.25 1.88 6.94
CA LYS A 253 -28.72 2.03 6.96
C LYS A 253 -29.21 3.30 6.26
N GLN A 254 -28.36 4.30 6.05
CA GLN A 254 -28.68 5.56 5.39
C GLN A 254 -28.26 5.56 3.91
N LYS A 255 -27.87 4.41 3.35
CA LYS A 255 -27.37 4.27 1.96
C LYS A 255 -26.07 5.03 1.68
N ARG A 256 -25.32 5.36 2.73
CA ARG A 256 -23.96 5.90 2.61
C ARG A 256 -23.02 4.74 2.35
N ARG A 257 -22.18 4.87 1.34
CA ARG A 257 -21.30 3.79 0.85
C ARG A 257 -19.86 4.22 0.88
N VAL A 258 -19.01 3.34 1.39
CA VAL A 258 -17.56 3.42 1.27
C VAL A 258 -17.09 2.24 0.42
N ALA A 259 -16.49 2.53 -0.72
CA ALA A 259 -15.85 1.54 -1.55
C ALA A 259 -14.34 1.53 -1.29
N MET A 260 -13.82 0.35 -0.96
CA MET A 260 -12.42 0.09 -0.72
C MET A 260 -11.86 -0.77 -1.85
N VAL A 261 -10.89 -0.23 -2.58
CA VAL A 261 -10.20 -0.92 -3.66
C VAL A 261 -8.81 -1.30 -3.17
N ILE A 262 -8.61 -2.58 -2.89
CA ILE A 262 -7.35 -3.18 -2.44
C ILE A 262 -6.56 -3.58 -3.68
N ILE A 263 -5.34 -3.04 -3.84
CA ILE A 263 -4.57 -3.12 -5.08
C ILE A 263 -3.29 -3.91 -4.81
N GLY A 264 -3.12 -5.06 -5.47
CA GLY A 264 -1.89 -5.83 -5.44
C GLY A 264 -0.86 -5.24 -6.42
N GLY A 265 0.42 -5.22 -6.07
CA GLY A 265 1.51 -4.75 -6.93
C GLY A 265 2.21 -5.86 -7.73
N ILE A 266 3.33 -5.53 -8.41
CA ILE A 266 4.17 -6.52 -9.11
C ILE A 266 4.61 -7.61 -8.13
N GLY A 267 4.24 -8.84 -8.48
CA GLY A 267 4.51 -10.05 -7.71
C GLY A 267 3.72 -10.20 -6.41
N VAL A 268 2.74 -9.33 -6.15
CA VAL A 268 1.64 -9.64 -5.22
C VAL A 268 0.59 -10.41 -6.00
N ASN A 269 0.77 -11.73 -6.09
CA ASN A 269 -0.23 -12.61 -6.66
C ASN A 269 -1.34 -13.00 -5.66
N THR A 270 -1.26 -12.49 -4.43
CA THR A 270 -2.01 -13.04 -3.29
C THR A 270 -2.49 -11.93 -2.38
N ILE A 271 -3.60 -11.32 -2.79
CA ILE A 271 -4.59 -10.75 -1.88
C ILE A 271 -5.40 -11.94 -1.36
N GLU A 272 -5.31 -12.20 -0.06
CA GLU A 272 -6.16 -13.18 0.61
C GLU A 272 -7.27 -12.41 1.35
N TYR A 273 -8.52 -12.84 1.21
CA TYR A 273 -9.66 -12.15 1.80
C TYR A 273 -10.79 -13.12 2.16
N ASP A 274 -11.62 -12.72 3.12
CA ASP A 274 -12.83 -13.46 3.48
C ASP A 274 -13.96 -13.14 2.50
N SER A 275 -14.14 -13.98 1.48
CA SER A 275 -15.25 -13.85 0.52
C SER A 275 -16.63 -14.04 1.16
N THR A 276 -16.72 -14.60 2.36
CA THR A 276 -18.00 -14.85 3.03
C THR A 276 -18.62 -13.58 3.62
N ILE A 277 -17.92 -12.44 3.61
CA ILE A 277 -18.46 -11.17 4.09
C ILE A 277 -19.57 -10.62 3.18
N GLN A 278 -19.64 -11.07 1.93
CA GLN A 278 -20.69 -10.67 0.99
C GLN A 278 -22.08 -10.83 1.63
N ASP A 279 -22.90 -9.79 1.50
CA ASP A 279 -24.24 -9.68 2.06
C ASP A 279 -24.35 -9.69 3.60
N LYS A 280 -23.23 -9.67 4.33
CA LYS A 280 -23.21 -9.59 5.80
C LYS A 280 -22.95 -8.18 6.30
N TRP A 281 -23.39 -7.92 7.52
CA TRP A 281 -22.97 -6.74 8.26
C TRP A 281 -21.53 -6.92 8.76
N VAL A 282 -20.69 -5.93 8.51
CA VAL A 282 -19.28 -5.90 8.88
C VAL A 282 -19.07 -4.70 9.79
N GLU A 283 -18.45 -4.90 10.95
CA GLU A 283 -18.13 -3.82 11.86
C GLU A 283 -16.81 -3.12 11.49
N LYS A 284 -16.75 -1.81 11.72
CA LYS A 284 -15.54 -0.99 11.60
C LYS A 284 -14.38 -1.67 12.35
N GLY A 285 -13.25 -1.84 11.68
CA GLY A 285 -12.05 -2.48 12.22
C GLY A 285 -11.99 -4.01 12.05
N THR A 286 -13.04 -4.66 11.53
CA THR A 286 -13.01 -6.09 11.20
C THR A 286 -11.87 -6.39 10.22
N ASP A 287 -11.06 -7.42 10.49
CA ASP A 287 -10.02 -7.90 9.56
C ASP A 287 -10.68 -8.52 8.32
N LEU A 288 -10.39 -7.97 7.15
CA LEU A 288 -10.99 -8.41 5.89
C LEU A 288 -10.04 -9.26 5.05
N GLY A 289 -8.74 -9.18 5.32
CA GLY A 289 -7.74 -9.85 4.50
C GLY A 289 -6.33 -9.31 4.66
N THR A 290 -5.42 -9.87 3.86
CA THR A 290 -4.00 -9.56 3.92
C THR A 290 -3.36 -9.55 2.54
N PHE A 291 -2.28 -8.78 2.44
CA PHE A 291 -1.35 -8.88 1.33
C PHE A 291 -0.21 -9.82 1.73
N ARG A 292 0.17 -10.69 0.79
CA ARG A 292 1.46 -11.39 0.83
C ARG A 292 2.51 -10.60 0.05
N ALA A 293 3.77 -11.05 0.12
CA ALA A 293 4.97 -10.40 -0.39
C ALA A 293 4.80 -9.63 -1.72
N GLY A 294 5.06 -8.32 -1.69
CA GLY A 294 5.13 -7.40 -2.83
C GLY A 294 4.48 -6.04 -2.54
N GLY A 295 4.29 -5.21 -3.57
CA GLY A 295 3.74 -3.85 -3.39
C GLY A 295 2.26 -3.86 -3.01
N SER A 296 1.87 -3.10 -1.97
CA SER A 296 0.50 -3.11 -1.45
C SER A 296 -0.06 -1.69 -1.37
N ALA A 297 -1.31 -1.50 -1.80
CA ALA A 297 -1.98 -0.21 -1.71
C ALA A 297 -3.50 -0.36 -1.61
N PHE A 298 -4.17 0.74 -1.29
CA PHE A 298 -5.62 0.83 -1.36
C PHE A 298 -6.09 2.22 -1.80
N CYS A 299 -7.31 2.28 -2.34
CA CYS A 299 -8.07 3.51 -2.47
C CYS A 299 -9.38 3.41 -1.69
N LEU A 300 -9.81 4.52 -1.07
CA LEU A 300 -11.14 4.67 -0.50
C LEU A 300 -11.93 5.72 -1.27
N PHE A 301 -13.15 5.37 -1.64
CA PHE A 301 -14.13 6.24 -2.28
C PHE A 301 -15.40 6.30 -1.43
N SER A 302 -16.04 7.47 -1.38
CA SER A 302 -17.32 7.65 -0.72
C SER A 302 -18.35 8.19 -1.69
N ASN A 303 -19.57 7.63 -1.68
CA ASN A 303 -20.69 8.19 -2.45
C ASN A 303 -21.29 9.42 -1.76
N THR A 304 -20.91 9.66 -0.50
CA THR A 304 -21.42 10.75 0.34
C THR A 304 -20.29 11.74 0.63
N PRO A 305 -20.55 13.06 0.60
CA PRO A 305 -19.56 14.06 0.97
C PRO A 305 -18.92 13.79 2.33
N LEU A 306 -17.63 14.12 2.46
CA LEU A 306 -16.82 13.81 3.63
C LEU A 306 -16.32 15.09 4.30
N SER A 307 -16.38 15.09 5.63
CA SER A 307 -15.65 16.01 6.49
C SER A 307 -14.36 15.31 6.95
N ILE A 308 -13.23 15.70 6.35
CA ILE A 308 -11.91 15.13 6.61
C ILE A 308 -11.43 15.51 8.02
N ASP A 309 -10.78 14.58 8.72
CA ASP A 309 -10.18 14.85 10.03
C ASP A 309 -9.21 16.03 9.93
N SER A 310 -9.38 17.01 10.81
CA SER A 310 -8.66 18.29 10.73
C SER A 310 -7.15 18.13 10.87
N LYS A 311 -6.66 17.05 11.48
CA LYS A 311 -5.22 16.76 11.54
C LYS A 311 -4.66 16.43 10.16
N LEU A 312 -5.46 15.80 9.30
CA LEU A 312 -5.02 15.46 7.95
C LEU A 312 -4.93 16.70 7.05
N LEU A 313 -5.80 17.70 7.31
CA LEU A 313 -5.78 18.98 6.59
C LEU A 313 -4.61 19.90 6.99
N GLN A 314 -3.97 19.63 8.13
CA GLN A 314 -2.82 20.40 8.62
C GLN A 314 -1.49 19.97 7.99
N ALA A 315 -1.47 18.85 7.27
CA ALA A 315 -0.27 18.27 6.68
C ALA A 315 0.19 19.07 5.45
N LYS A 316 0.94 20.16 5.67
CA LYS A 316 1.47 21.02 4.60
C LYS A 316 2.97 21.30 4.74
N THR A 317 3.66 21.50 3.63
CA THR A 317 5.03 22.03 3.58
C THR A 317 5.07 23.51 4.02
N GLU A 318 6.27 24.06 4.23
CA GLU A 318 6.45 25.50 4.45
C GLU A 318 5.90 26.35 3.29
N ASP A 319 5.94 25.81 2.06
CA ASP A 319 5.43 26.44 0.85
C ASP A 319 3.92 26.18 0.62
N GLY A 320 3.24 25.48 1.54
CA GLY A 320 1.79 25.26 1.52
C GLY A 320 1.30 24.04 0.71
N GLU A 321 2.22 23.23 0.19
CA GLU A 321 1.91 21.99 -0.55
C GLU A 321 1.49 20.86 0.39
N ASP A 322 0.54 20.00 -0.02
CA ASP A 322 0.07 18.89 0.82
C ASP A 322 1.15 17.81 1.01
N LEU A 323 1.34 17.38 2.26
CA LEU A 323 2.28 16.34 2.63
C LEU A 323 1.62 14.96 2.69
N PRO A 324 2.29 13.89 2.24
CA PRO A 324 1.87 12.53 2.54
C PRO A 324 1.85 12.27 4.05
N MET A 325 0.88 11.47 4.52
CA MET A 325 0.64 11.24 5.95
C MET A 325 0.85 9.78 6.31
N GLU A 326 1.69 9.46 7.29
CA GLU A 326 1.77 8.09 7.83
C GLU A 326 0.66 7.89 8.88
N LEU A 327 -0.23 6.93 8.62
CA LEU A 327 -1.30 6.51 9.53
C LEU A 327 -1.12 5.05 9.93
N LEU A 328 -1.44 4.75 11.17
CA LEU A 328 -1.69 3.39 11.63
C LEU A 328 -3.09 2.94 11.24
N PHE A 329 -3.28 1.62 11.13
CA PHE A 329 -4.61 1.02 11.10
C PHE A 329 -5.44 1.54 12.28
N GLY A 330 -6.68 1.96 12.00
CA GLY A 330 -7.61 2.44 13.02
C GLY A 330 -7.60 3.95 13.25
N GLU A 331 -6.62 4.70 12.73
CA GLU A 331 -6.61 6.16 12.91
C GLU A 331 -7.72 6.85 12.11
N ASN A 332 -8.12 8.04 12.57
CA ASN A 332 -9.24 8.77 11.97
C ASN A 332 -8.94 9.22 10.53
N LEU A 333 -9.93 9.07 9.64
CA LEU A 333 -9.89 9.67 8.31
C LEU A 333 -10.94 10.76 8.14
N ALA A 334 -12.21 10.42 8.34
CA ALA A 334 -13.31 11.32 8.02
C ALA A 334 -14.64 10.93 8.67
N ASN A 335 -15.54 11.89 8.71
CA ASN A 335 -16.97 11.68 8.94
C ASN A 335 -17.74 11.99 7.67
N PHE A 336 -18.96 11.47 7.54
CA PHE A 336 -19.87 11.95 6.50
C PHE A 336 -20.26 13.40 6.81
N ALA A 337 -20.18 14.28 5.82
CA ALA A 337 -20.67 15.64 5.95
C ALA A 337 -22.20 15.64 6.06
N SER A 338 -22.72 16.62 6.79
CA SER A 338 -24.14 16.84 7.06
C SER A 338 -24.88 17.44 5.87
#